data_AF-A0AAV5FAN3-F1
#
_entry.id   AF-A0AAV5FAN3-F1
#
_cell.length_a   1.000
_cell.length_b   1.000
_cell.length_c   1.000
_cell.angle_alpha   90.00
_cell.angle_beta   90.00
_cell.angle_gamma   90.00
#
_symmetry.space_group_name_H-M   'P 1'
#
loop_
_entity.id
_entity.type
_entity.pdbx_description
1 polymer ?
#
loop_
_entity_poly.entity_id
_entity_poly.type
_entity_poly.pdbx_seq_one_letter_code
_entity_poly.pdbx_strand_id
1 'polypeptide(L)'
;MSGKQILLQNWDYALDVFLIYVLSLAIVPGFVAEDTGSHSLGSWYALVLIASFNVLDLVGRYIPLIEQIKLTSRKGLVISSVLRFLLVPAFYYTVKYGDQGWMIMLTAFLGLTNGYLTVCVLTEAPKGLKGPEQNAVGNILVFFLLAGLFVGAVLGWLWLIGKGW
;
A
#
# COMPACT_ATOMS: atom_id res chain seq x y z
N MET A 1 -9.62 10.18 -26.67
CA MET A 1 -10.74 9.29 -26.28
C MET A 1 -11.60 9.96 -25.20
N SER A 2 -12.84 9.53 -24.96
CA SER A 2 -13.62 10.04 -23.81
C SER A 2 -13.03 9.50 -22.49
N GLY A 3 -13.06 10.29 -21.40
CA GLY A 3 -12.48 9.88 -20.10
C GLY A 3 -12.99 8.54 -19.56
N LYS A 4 -14.24 8.17 -19.85
CA LYS A 4 -14.82 6.87 -19.49
C LYS A 4 -14.15 5.70 -20.22
N GLN A 5 -13.77 5.87 -21.49
CA GLN A 5 -13.10 4.82 -22.28
C GLN A 5 -11.66 4.60 -21.80
N ILE A 6 -10.98 5.70 -21.45
CA ILE A 6 -9.64 5.67 -20.89
C ILE A 6 -9.62 4.92 -19.54
N LEU A 7 -10.63 5.16 -18.70
CA LEU A 7 -10.82 4.43 -17.45
C LEU A 7 -11.08 2.94 -17.69
N LEU A 8 -12.01 2.60 -18.59
CA LEU A 8 -12.33 1.19 -18.88
C LEU A 8 -11.11 0.40 -19.39
N GLN A 9 -10.22 1.05 -20.13
CA GLN A 9 -9.01 0.42 -20.67
C GLN A 9 -7.89 0.24 -19.61
N ASN A 10 -7.92 1.01 -18.54
CA ASN A 10 -6.89 1.02 -17.48
C ASN A 10 -7.49 0.77 -16.09
N TRP A 11 -8.63 0.08 -16.06
CA TRP A 11 -9.38 -0.20 -14.84
C TRP A 11 -8.58 -1.09 -13.88
N ASP A 12 -7.81 -2.02 -14.43
CA ASP A 12 -6.86 -2.86 -13.69
C ASP A 12 -5.87 -2.01 -12.88
N TYR A 13 -5.21 -1.03 -13.52
CA TYR A 13 -4.28 -0.15 -12.83
C TYR A 13 -4.94 0.75 -11.77
N ALA A 14 -6.15 1.24 -12.06
CA ALA A 14 -6.92 2.03 -11.10
C ALA A 14 -7.29 1.20 -9.87
N LEU A 15 -7.71 -0.05 -10.08
CA LEU A 15 -8.01 -1.01 -9.02
C LEU A 15 -6.75 -1.35 -8.21
N ASP A 16 -5.61 -1.58 -8.87
CA ASP A 16 -4.35 -1.90 -8.20
C ASP A 16 -3.93 -0.80 -7.23
N VAL A 17 -3.88 0.46 -7.70
CA VAL A 17 -3.55 1.61 -6.84
C VAL A 17 -4.53 1.76 -5.70
N PHE A 18 -5.83 1.61 -5.97
CA PHE A 18 -6.85 1.65 -4.93
C PHE A 18 -6.58 0.60 -3.86
N LEU A 19 -6.42 -0.67 -4.24
CA LEU A 19 -6.16 -1.79 -3.33
C LEU A 19 -4.87 -1.61 -2.53
N ILE A 20 -3.80 -1.14 -3.19
CA ILE A 20 -2.51 -0.84 -2.56
C ILE A 20 -2.69 0.13 -1.39
N TYR A 21 -3.41 1.23 -1.62
CA TYR A 21 -3.56 2.29 -0.62
C TYR A 21 -4.64 1.98 0.42
N VAL A 22 -5.70 1.24 0.08
CA VAL A 22 -6.66 0.72 1.06
C VAL A 22 -5.95 -0.08 2.14
N LEU A 23 -5.14 -1.05 1.74
CA LEU A 23 -4.45 -1.91 2.68
C LEU A 23 -3.43 -1.13 3.53
N SER A 24 -2.61 -0.30 2.89
CA SER A 24 -1.56 0.45 3.59
C SER A 24 -2.14 1.35 4.67
N LEU A 25 -3.22 2.09 4.38
CA LEU A 25 -3.85 3.00 5.34
C LEU A 25 -4.75 2.30 6.36
N ALA A 26 -5.26 1.11 6.04
CA ALA A 26 -5.96 0.30 7.03
C ALA A 26 -5.02 -0.18 8.16
N ILE A 27 -3.71 -0.23 7.94
CA ILE A 27 -2.72 -0.74 8.90
C ILE A 27 -1.87 0.41 9.49
N VAL A 28 -1.34 1.30 8.65
CA VAL A 28 -0.45 2.38 9.06
C VAL A 28 -1.12 3.74 8.82
N PRO A 29 -1.13 4.68 9.79
CA PRO A 29 -0.54 4.60 11.13
C PRO A 29 -1.49 4.06 12.22
N GLY A 30 -2.81 3.96 11.95
CA GLY A 30 -3.83 3.76 12.99
C GLY A 30 -3.61 2.52 13.86
N PHE A 31 -3.62 1.33 13.26
CA PHE A 31 -3.42 0.08 13.99
C PHE A 31 -2.04 0.00 14.66
N VAL A 32 -1.01 0.45 13.95
CA VAL A 32 0.38 0.46 14.42
C VAL A 32 0.61 1.38 15.63
N ALA A 33 -0.04 2.55 15.67
CA ALA A 33 0.11 3.51 16.75
C ALA A 33 -0.64 3.08 18.03
N GLU A 34 -1.73 2.32 17.88
CA GLU A 34 -2.61 1.93 18.99
C GLU A 34 -2.28 0.55 19.57
N ASP A 35 -1.47 -0.25 18.88
CA ASP A 35 -0.88 -1.47 19.44
C ASP A 35 0.36 -1.20 20.30
N THR A 36 0.25 -0.23 21.21
CA THR A 36 1.29 0.09 22.19
C THR A 36 1.06 -0.71 23.47
N GLY A 37 1.20 -2.04 23.35
CA GLY A 37 1.30 -2.93 24.52
C GLY A 37 2.59 -2.68 25.33
N SER A 38 2.84 -3.52 26.35
CA SER A 38 4.09 -3.50 27.13
C SER A 38 5.26 -4.00 26.25
N HIS A 39 5.78 -3.10 25.45
CA HIS A 39 6.83 -3.30 24.48
C HIS A 39 8.15 -2.76 25.02
N SER A 40 9.28 -3.43 24.75
CA SER A 40 10.60 -3.00 25.25
C SER A 40 11.01 -1.59 24.81
N LEU A 41 10.43 -1.10 23.71
CA LEU A 41 10.66 0.21 23.12
C LEU A 41 9.75 1.30 23.70
N GLY A 42 8.74 0.96 24.50
CA GLY A 42 7.79 1.89 25.10
C GLY A 42 7.19 2.86 24.07
N SER A 43 7.27 4.16 24.34
CA SER A 43 6.76 5.23 23.47
C SER A 43 7.45 5.34 22.10
N TRP A 44 8.65 4.78 21.94
CA TRP A 44 9.37 4.79 20.67
C TRP A 44 8.87 3.74 19.68
N TYR A 45 8.05 2.78 20.12
CA TYR A 45 7.63 1.67 19.28
C TYR A 45 6.88 2.12 18.02
N ALA A 46 5.86 2.97 18.17
CA ALA A 46 5.11 3.52 17.04
C ALA A 46 6.00 4.34 16.09
N LEU A 47 6.95 5.12 16.63
CA LEU A 47 7.91 5.89 15.84
C LEU A 47 8.81 4.98 15.00
N VAL A 48 9.33 3.90 15.58
CA VAL A 48 10.16 2.91 14.88
C VAL A 48 9.36 2.27 13.75
N LEU A 49 8.12 1.85 14.01
CA LEU A 49 7.27 1.22 12.98
C LEU A 49 6.96 2.17 11.82
N ILE A 50 6.59 3.42 12.11
CA ILE A 50 6.34 4.44 11.08
C ILE A 50 7.63 4.73 10.30
N ALA A 51 8.78 4.86 10.98
CA ALA A 51 10.05 5.08 10.33
C ALA A 51 10.44 3.90 9.43
N SER A 52 10.32 2.66 9.91
CA SER A 52 10.57 1.45 9.13
C SER A 52 9.68 1.37 7.90
N PHE A 53 8.39 1.68 8.02
CA PHE A 53 7.49 1.75 6.87
C PHE A 53 7.99 2.76 5.83
N ASN A 54 8.27 4.01 6.24
CA ASN A 54 8.64 5.07 5.32
C ASN A 54 10.01 4.87 4.66
N VAL A 55 11.00 4.37 5.41
CA VAL A 55 12.33 4.07 4.86
C VAL A 55 12.23 2.98 3.79
N LEU A 56 11.49 1.90 4.07
CA LEU A 56 11.33 0.82 3.10
C LEU A 56 10.39 1.20 1.94
N ASP A 57 9.39 2.05 2.16
CA ASP A 57 8.58 2.64 1.07
C ASP A 57 9.46 3.45 0.12
N LEU A 58 10.35 4.28 0.68
CA LEU A 58 11.32 5.03 -0.12
C LEU A 58 12.21 4.10 -0.95
N VAL A 59 12.82 3.09 -0.31
CA VAL A 59 13.62 2.07 -1.02
C VAL A 59 12.79 1.40 -2.12
N GLY A 60 11.56 0.99 -1.81
CA GLY A 60 10.63 0.35 -2.74
C GLY A 60 10.35 1.21 -3.97
N ARG A 61 10.23 2.53 -3.83
CA ARG A 61 10.02 3.45 -4.97
C ARG A 61 11.21 3.53 -5.91
N TYR A 62 12.42 3.28 -5.43
CA TYR A 62 13.65 3.33 -6.24
C TYR A 62 13.98 2.00 -6.91
N ILE A 63 13.52 0.86 -6.39
CA ILE A 63 13.73 -0.47 -6.99
C ILE A 63 13.35 -0.53 -8.48
N PRO A 64 12.20 0.03 -8.94
CA PRO A 64 11.80 0.01 -10.35
C PRO A 64 12.74 0.78 -11.30
N LEU A 65 13.70 1.55 -10.81
CA LEU A 65 14.75 2.14 -11.66
C LEU A 65 15.65 1.07 -12.30
N ILE A 66 15.74 -0.10 -11.68
CA ILE A 66 16.42 -1.26 -12.23
C ILE A 66 15.40 -2.01 -13.10
N GLU A 67 15.40 -1.75 -14.41
CA GLU A 67 14.39 -2.28 -15.34
C GLU A 67 14.26 -3.81 -15.32
N GLN A 68 15.31 -4.55 -14.96
CA GLN A 68 15.30 -6.02 -14.87
C GLN A 68 14.38 -6.57 -13.77
N ILE A 69 14.19 -5.80 -12.69
CA ILE A 69 13.36 -6.19 -11.54
C ILE A 69 12.05 -5.40 -11.50
N LYS A 70 11.78 -4.56 -12.50
CA LYS A 70 10.55 -3.80 -12.60
C LYS A 70 9.39 -4.71 -13.04
N LEU A 71 8.31 -4.71 -12.27
CA LEU A 71 7.13 -5.47 -12.61
C LEU A 71 6.30 -4.72 -13.66
N THR A 72 6.42 -5.15 -14.91
CA THR A 72 5.72 -4.56 -16.07
C THR A 72 4.43 -5.30 -16.45
N SER A 73 4.24 -6.52 -15.92
CA SER A 73 3.09 -7.36 -16.23
C SER A 73 1.83 -6.87 -15.54
N ARG A 74 0.80 -6.50 -16.32
CA ARG A 74 -0.55 -6.15 -15.80
C ARG A 74 -1.10 -7.22 -14.85
N LYS A 75 -1.07 -8.49 -15.28
CA LYS A 75 -1.52 -9.61 -14.43
C LYS A 75 -0.68 -9.75 -13.16
N GLY A 76 0.62 -9.53 -13.26
CA GLY A 76 1.53 -9.56 -12.12
C GLY A 76 1.21 -8.47 -11.09
N LEU A 77 0.87 -7.26 -11.54
CA LEU A 77 0.49 -6.14 -10.68
C LEU A 77 -0.81 -6.40 -9.93
N VAL A 78 -1.84 -6.91 -10.63
CA VAL A 78 -3.10 -7.31 -10.00
C VAL A 78 -2.89 -8.42 -8.98
N ILE A 79 -2.18 -9.49 -9.36
CA ILE A 79 -1.89 -10.61 -8.44
C ILE A 79 -1.13 -10.12 -7.21
N SER A 80 -0.10 -9.28 -7.41
CA SER A 80 0.71 -8.76 -6.31
C SER A 80 -0.11 -7.85 -5.40
N SER A 81 -0.96 -6.99 -5.95
CA SER A 81 -1.84 -6.10 -5.19
C SER A 81 -2.86 -6.87 -4.36
N VAL A 82 -3.42 -7.95 -4.89
CA VAL A 82 -4.34 -8.84 -4.16
C VAL A 82 -3.59 -9.66 -3.10
N LEU A 83 -2.41 -10.21 -3.42
CA LEU A 83 -1.61 -10.99 -2.48
C LEU A 83 -1.20 -10.18 -1.25
N ARG A 84 -1.05 -8.85 -1.36
CA ARG A 84 -0.76 -8.01 -0.20
C ARG A 84 -1.83 -8.12 0.89
N PHE A 85 -3.08 -8.46 0.57
CA PHE A 85 -4.12 -8.68 1.60
C PHE A 85 -3.83 -9.87 2.52
N LEU A 86 -2.93 -10.79 2.15
CA LEU A 86 -2.42 -11.82 3.07
C LEU A 86 -1.63 -11.24 4.24
N LEU A 87 -1.19 -9.98 4.15
CA LEU A 87 -0.59 -9.26 5.27
C LEU A 87 -1.62 -9.01 6.39
N VAL A 88 -2.91 -8.86 6.08
CA VAL A 88 -3.96 -8.66 7.10
C VAL A 88 -3.98 -9.79 8.13
N PRO A 89 -4.15 -11.08 7.75
CA PRO A 89 -4.09 -12.17 8.73
C PRO A 89 -2.69 -12.33 9.34
N ALA A 90 -1.61 -12.00 8.62
CA ALA A 90 -0.27 -12.03 9.18
C ALA A 90 -0.10 -11.01 10.34
N PHE A 91 -0.50 -9.75 10.14
CA PHE A 91 -0.51 -8.73 11.19
C PHE A 91 -1.40 -9.15 12.37
N TYR A 92 -2.59 -9.69 12.10
CA TYR A 92 -3.48 -10.16 13.16
C TYR A 92 -2.84 -11.29 14.00
N TYR A 93 -2.15 -12.22 13.36
CA TYR A 93 -1.44 -13.30 14.03
C TYR A 93 -0.26 -12.78 14.85
N THR A 94 0.54 -11.86 14.28
CA THR A 94 1.72 -11.29 14.94
C THR A 94 1.36 -10.45 16.15
N VAL A 95 0.23 -9.73 16.16
CA VAL A 95 -0.24 -9.04 17.38
C VAL A 95 -0.50 -10.01 18.54
N LYS A 96 -1.02 -11.21 18.25
CA LYS A 96 -1.40 -12.18 19.29
C LYS A 96 -0.24 -13.05 19.77
N TYR A 97 0.67 -13.41 18.87
CA TYR A 97 1.69 -14.45 19.12
C TYR A 97 3.11 -14.02 18.75
N GLY A 98 3.26 -12.90 18.05
CA GLY A 98 4.54 -12.42 17.54
C GLY A 98 5.24 -11.48 18.51
N ASP A 99 6.56 -11.42 18.37
CA ASP A 99 7.37 -10.41 19.03
C ASP A 99 7.35 -9.07 18.26
N GLN A 100 7.97 -8.07 18.87
CA GLN A 100 8.11 -6.71 18.31
C GLN A 100 8.90 -6.71 16.99
N GLY A 101 9.86 -7.62 16.84
CA GLY A 101 10.70 -7.74 15.64
C GLY A 101 9.89 -8.18 14.43
N TRP A 102 8.98 -9.14 14.60
CA TRP A 102 8.07 -9.57 13.53
C TRP A 102 7.13 -8.45 13.10
N MET A 103 6.61 -7.65 14.05
CA MET A 103 5.78 -6.47 13.72
C MET A 103 6.56 -5.42 12.92
N ILE A 104 7.81 -5.14 13.31
CA ILE A 104 8.69 -4.23 12.57
C ILE A 104 8.96 -4.76 11.17
N MET A 105 9.26 -6.05 11.04
CA MET A 105 9.56 -6.67 9.75
C MET A 105 8.34 -6.66 8.80
N LEU A 106 7.14 -7.00 9.30
CA LEU A 106 5.91 -6.94 8.50
C LEU A 106 5.58 -5.50 8.08
N THR A 107 5.79 -4.52 8.98
CA THR A 107 5.56 -3.10 8.68
C THR A 107 6.55 -2.57 7.64
N ALA A 108 7.82 -2.97 7.75
CA ALA A 108 8.85 -2.67 6.77
C ALA A 108 8.53 -3.30 5.39
N PHE A 109 8.08 -4.56 5.36
CA PHE A 109 7.67 -5.24 4.14
C PHE A 109 6.42 -4.63 3.50
N LEU A 110 5.45 -4.19 4.32
CA LEU A 110 4.28 -3.45 3.85
C LEU A 110 4.71 -2.14 3.18
N GLY A 111 5.66 -1.40 3.77
CA GLY A 111 6.25 -0.19 3.17
C GLY A 111 6.94 -0.48 1.84
N LEU A 112 7.83 -1.47 1.81
CA LEU A 112 8.56 -1.87 0.61
C LEU A 112 7.62 -2.18 -0.56
N THR A 113 6.61 -3.02 -0.31
CA THR A 113 5.64 -3.43 -1.35
C THR A 113 4.71 -2.28 -1.75
N ASN A 114 4.38 -1.37 -0.83
CA ASN A 114 3.61 -0.17 -1.14
C ASN A 114 4.35 0.73 -2.14
N GLY A 115 5.60 1.08 -1.85
CA GLY A 115 6.40 1.95 -2.70
C GLY A 115 6.69 1.33 -4.05
N TYR A 116 7.11 0.07 -4.06
CA TYR A 116 7.45 -0.67 -5.28
C TYR A 116 6.26 -0.81 -6.24
N LEU A 117 5.12 -1.33 -5.77
CA LEU A 117 3.97 -1.54 -6.63
C LEU A 117 3.36 -0.23 -7.10
N THR A 118 3.33 0.80 -6.25
CA THR A 118 2.82 2.12 -6.64
C THR A 118 3.60 2.68 -7.83
N VAL A 119 4.93 2.64 -7.79
CA VAL A 119 5.76 3.13 -8.90
C VAL A 119 5.59 2.27 -10.15
N CYS A 120 5.50 0.94 -10.00
CA CYS A 120 5.24 0.07 -11.15
C CYS A 120 3.90 0.44 -11.81
N VAL A 121 2.80 0.58 -11.06
CA VAL A 121 1.50 0.91 -11.65
C VAL A 121 1.51 2.31 -12.29
N LEU A 122 1.99 3.34 -11.58
CA LEU A 122 1.96 4.72 -12.06
C LEU A 122 2.87 4.94 -13.29
N THR A 123 3.91 4.13 -13.46
CA THR A 123 4.80 4.23 -14.63
C THR A 123 4.38 3.34 -15.80
N GLU A 124 3.69 2.22 -15.56
CA GLU A 124 3.19 1.35 -16.64
C GLU A 124 1.84 1.80 -17.21
N ALA A 125 0.96 2.39 -16.39
CA ALA A 125 -0.36 2.84 -16.83
C ALA A 125 -0.38 3.88 -17.96
N PRO A 126 0.50 4.91 -17.99
CA PRO A 126 0.53 5.88 -19.09
C PRO A 126 1.27 5.38 -20.34
N LYS A 127 1.93 4.22 -20.31
CA LYS A 127 2.69 3.72 -21.47
C LYS A 127 1.77 3.41 -22.65
N GLY A 128 2.16 3.87 -23.84
CA GLY A 128 1.41 3.65 -25.08
C GLY A 128 0.24 4.62 -25.32
N LEU A 129 -0.01 5.57 -24.42
CA LEU A 129 -1.03 6.61 -24.57
C LEU A 129 -0.43 7.92 -25.11
N LYS A 130 -1.24 8.73 -25.77
CA LYS A 130 -0.84 10.08 -26.22
C LYS A 130 -0.76 11.04 -25.04
N GLY A 131 0.08 12.08 -25.12
CA GLY A 131 0.31 13.03 -24.00
C GLY A 131 -0.96 13.53 -23.26
N PRO A 132 -2.01 13.98 -23.96
CA PRO A 132 -3.26 14.38 -23.29
C PRO A 132 -3.97 13.23 -22.55
N GLU A 133 -3.89 12.01 -23.07
CA GLU A 133 -4.50 10.82 -22.49
C GLU A 133 -3.68 10.30 -21.30
N GLN A 134 -2.34 10.45 -21.32
CA GLN A 134 -1.47 10.17 -20.18
C GLN A 134 -1.82 11.05 -18.97
N ASN A 135 -2.04 12.35 -19.20
CA ASN A 135 -2.44 13.26 -18.14
C ASN A 135 -3.82 12.88 -17.55
N ALA A 136 -4.77 12.49 -18.40
CA ALA A 136 -6.08 12.03 -17.97
C ALA A 136 -5.99 10.75 -17.12
N VAL A 137 -5.19 9.76 -17.54
CA VAL A 137 -4.94 8.54 -16.75
C VAL A 137 -4.27 8.87 -15.42
N GLY A 138 -3.27 9.74 -15.42
CA GLY A 138 -2.60 10.18 -14.19
C GLY A 138 -3.59 10.72 -13.16
N ASN A 139 -4.48 11.63 -13.59
CA ASN A 139 -5.51 12.20 -12.71
C ASN A 139 -6.50 11.14 -12.20
N ILE A 140 -6.90 10.19 -13.05
CA ILE A 140 -7.75 9.07 -12.66
C ILE A 140 -7.06 8.22 -11.59
N LEU A 141 -5.79 7.85 -11.79
CA LEU A 141 -5.04 7.04 -10.82
C LEU A 141 -4.88 7.75 -9.49
N VAL A 142 -4.61 9.05 -9.50
CA VAL A 142 -4.55 9.87 -8.27
C VAL A 142 -5.92 9.91 -7.57
N PHE A 143 -7.02 10.00 -8.30
CA PHE A 143 -8.36 9.91 -7.71
C PHE A 143 -8.59 8.55 -7.01
N PHE A 144 -8.23 7.44 -7.65
CA PHE A 144 -8.36 6.10 -7.05
C PHE A 144 -7.40 5.89 -5.87
N LEU A 145 -6.22 6.50 -5.90
CA LEU A 145 -5.30 6.55 -4.77
C LEU A 145 -5.96 7.23 -3.57
N LEU A 146 -6.52 8.42 -3.76
CA LEU A 146 -7.19 9.17 -2.69
C LEU A 146 -8.43 8.43 -2.16
N ALA A 147 -9.21 7.81 -3.05
CA ALA A 147 -10.33 6.96 -2.65
C ALA A 147 -9.85 5.76 -1.82
N GLY A 148 -8.72 5.15 -2.19
CA GLY A 148 -8.11 4.07 -1.45
C GLY A 148 -7.63 4.51 -0.07
N LEU A 149 -7.00 5.68 0.05
CA LEU A 149 -6.63 6.28 1.33
C LEU A 149 -7.85 6.48 2.23
N PHE A 150 -8.94 7.03 1.68
CA PHE A 150 -10.18 7.28 2.41
C PHE A 150 -10.79 5.98 2.94
N VAL A 151 -10.96 4.97 2.07
CA VAL A 151 -11.51 3.67 2.46
C VAL A 151 -10.58 2.97 3.45
N GLY A 152 -9.27 3.00 3.22
CA GLY A 152 -8.27 2.45 4.13
C GLY A 152 -8.36 3.06 5.52
N ALA A 153 -8.48 4.39 5.61
CA ALA A 153 -8.65 5.08 6.88
C ALA A 153 -9.92 4.63 7.62
N VAL A 154 -11.05 4.46 6.91
CA VAL A 154 -12.30 3.94 7.49
C VAL A 154 -12.13 2.49 7.98
N LEU A 155 -11.50 1.62 7.18
CA LEU A 155 -11.23 0.24 7.56
C LEU A 155 -10.23 0.13 8.72
N GLY A 156 -9.34 1.10 8.88
CA GLY A 156 -8.43 1.21 10.02
C GLY A 156 -9.16 1.15 11.36
N TRP A 157 -10.35 1.74 11.46
CA TRP A 157 -11.18 1.69 12.67
C TRP A 157 -11.67 0.29 13.01
N LEU A 158 -11.84 -0.61 12.04
CA LEU A 158 -12.30 -1.98 12.28
C LEU A 158 -11.33 -2.76 13.18
N TRP A 159 -10.03 -2.43 13.12
CA TRP A 159 -9.03 -3.02 14.01
C TRP A 159 -9.21 -2.63 15.47
N LEU A 160 -9.93 -1.54 15.74
CA LEU A 160 -10.21 -1.04 17.08
C LEU A 160 -11.51 -1.60 17.64
N ILE A 161 -12.39 -2.14 16.78
CA ILE A 161 -13.65 -2.77 17.19
C ILE A 161 -13.33 -4.09 17.89
N GLY A 162 -13.10 -4.02 19.21
CA GLY A 162 -12.74 -5.15 20.06
C GLY A 162 -11.70 -4.81 21.13
N LYS A 163 -10.93 -3.72 20.95
CA LYS A 163 -10.18 -3.09 22.04
C LYS A 163 -11.17 -2.20 22.79
N GLY A 164 -11.89 -2.80 23.75
CA GLY A 164 -12.92 -2.11 24.53
C GLY A 164 -12.40 -0.79 25.09
N TRP A 165 -13.06 0.30 24.70
CA TRP A 165 -13.00 1.57 25.41
C TRP A 165 -13.89 1.49 26.66
#